data_AF-A0A9E5LRE5-F1
#
_entry.id   AF-A0A9E5LRE5-F1
#
_cell.length_a   1.000
_cell.length_b   1.000
_cell.length_c   1.000
_cell.angle_alpha   90.00
_cell.angle_beta   90.00
_cell.angle_gamma   90.00
#
_symmetry.space_group_name_H-M   'P 1'
#
loop_
_entity.id
_entity.type
_entity.pdbx_description
1 polymer ?
#
loop_
_entity_poly.entity_id
_entity_poly.type
_entity_poly.pdbx_seq_one_letter_code
_entity_poly.pdbx_strand_id
1 'polypeptide(L)'
;MAEIFTPFLFAFILAYILRPLVLRLQNLGLGKTLASSIGILFGLGVFLIILLLLINLLRYEIPLIKAQLPIWFQSLQTWLGPKLLSLNIEIDWLALREAITQKLTAHFSANANQILASSFETILASGSSVLGGLVNIVFILFVLFYLLIDWKHFFELL
;
A
#
# COMPACT_ATOMS: atom_id res chain seq x y z
N MET A 1 -4.60 2.08 23.94
CA MET A 1 -5.74 1.13 23.92
C MET A 1 -6.21 0.80 22.50
N ALA A 2 -6.33 1.76 21.56
CA ALA A 2 -6.72 1.47 20.17
C ALA A 2 -5.72 0.58 19.40
N GLU A 3 -4.42 0.67 19.71
CA GLU A 3 -3.35 -0.06 19.01
C GLU A 3 -3.47 -1.59 19.05
N ILE A 4 -4.12 -2.14 20.08
CA ILE A 4 -4.25 -3.60 20.26
C ILE A 4 -5.45 -4.15 19.49
N PHE A 5 -6.49 -3.34 19.26
CA PHE A 5 -7.71 -3.76 18.56
C PHE A 5 -7.57 -3.70 17.03
N THR A 6 -6.73 -2.80 16.51
CA THR A 6 -6.48 -2.65 15.07
C THR A 6 -6.14 -3.97 14.37
N PRO A 7 -5.15 -4.77 14.83
CA PRO A 7 -4.83 -6.04 14.17
C PRO A 7 -5.98 -7.06 14.26
N PHE A 8 -6.74 -7.06 15.35
CA PHE A 8 -7.87 -7.96 15.53
C PHE A 8 -9.02 -7.65 14.56
N LEU A 9 -9.42 -6.38 14.47
CA LEU A 9 -10.47 -5.94 13.54
C LEU A 9 -10.05 -6.20 12.09
N PHE A 10 -8.78 -5.97 11.76
CA PHE A 10 -8.26 -6.24 10.43
C PHE A 10 -8.33 -7.73 10.08
N ALA A 11 -7.88 -8.61 10.99
CA ALA A 11 -7.98 -10.05 10.83
C ALA A 11 -9.43 -10.51 10.66
N PHE A 12 -10.37 -9.92 11.40
CA PHE A 12 -11.80 -10.22 11.30
C PHE A 12 -12.40 -9.84 9.94
N ILE A 13 -12.08 -8.65 9.43
CA ILE A 13 -12.50 -8.21 8.09
C ILE A 13 -11.94 -9.16 7.03
N LEU A 14 -10.65 -9.51 7.11
CA LEU A 14 -10.05 -10.49 6.20
C LEU A 14 -10.75 -11.84 6.29
N ALA A 15 -11.00 -12.34 7.51
CA ALA A 15 -11.66 -13.61 7.72
C ALA A 15 -13.04 -13.63 7.06
N TYR A 16 -13.81 -12.54 7.20
CA TYR A 16 -15.12 -12.40 6.56
C TYR A 16 -15.03 -12.49 5.03
N ILE A 17 -14.04 -11.81 4.42
CA ILE A 17 -13.80 -11.82 2.97
C ILE A 17 -13.38 -13.22 2.48
N LEU A 18 -12.53 -13.91 3.24
CA LEU A 18 -11.93 -15.20 2.88
C LEU A 18 -12.85 -16.40 3.17
N ARG A 19 -13.81 -16.25 4.09
CA ARG A 19 -14.76 -17.30 4.50
C ARG A 19 -15.52 -17.98 3.35
N PRO A 20 -16.12 -17.29 2.36
CA PRO A 20 -16.81 -17.97 1.26
C PRO A 20 -15.88 -18.89 0.46
N LEU A 21 -14.60 -18.52 0.32
CA LEU A 21 -13.60 -19.36 -0.34
C LEU A 21 -13.26 -20.59 0.50
N VAL A 22 -13.05 -20.42 1.81
CA VAL A 22 -12.80 -21.54 2.74
C VAL A 22 -13.99 -22.50 2.79
N LEU A 23 -15.22 -22.01 2.82
CA LEU A 23 -16.42 -22.85 2.81
C LEU A 23 -16.56 -23.64 1.51
N ARG A 24 -16.22 -23.04 0.36
CA ARG A 24 -16.18 -23.77 -0.92
C ARG A 24 -15.14 -24.89 -0.89
N LEU A 25 -13.96 -24.65 -0.32
CA LEU A 25 -12.92 -25.66 -0.15
C LEU A 25 -13.36 -26.79 0.79
N GLN A 26 -14.06 -26.47 1.88
CA GLN A 26 -14.63 -27.48 2.79
C GLN A 26 -15.70 -28.34 2.10
N ASN A 27 -16.56 -27.74 1.27
CA ASN A 27 -17.56 -28.47 0.49
C ASN A 27 -16.96 -29.42 -0.56
N LEU A 28 -15.70 -29.19 -0.96
CA LEU A 28 -14.94 -30.09 -1.83
C LEU A 28 -14.31 -31.27 -1.07
N GLY A 29 -14.58 -31.40 0.23
CA GLY A 29 -14.07 -32.50 1.07
C GLY A 29 -12.76 -32.21 1.79
N LEU A 30 -12.25 -30.97 1.73
CA LEU A 30 -11.06 -30.58 2.49
C LEU A 30 -11.39 -30.39 3.97
N GLY A 31 -10.55 -30.92 4.85
CA GLY A 31 -10.67 -30.68 6.29
C GLY A 31 -10.58 -29.19 6.63
N LYS A 32 -11.25 -28.76 7.71
CA LYS A 32 -11.32 -27.34 8.13
C LYS A 32 -9.95 -26.65 8.17
N THR A 33 -8.93 -27.34 8.69
CA THR A 33 -7.55 -26.86 8.81
C THR A 33 -6.91 -26.60 7.45
N LEU A 34 -7.01 -27.56 6.52
CA LEU A 34 -6.45 -27.43 5.18
C LEU A 34 -7.15 -26.33 4.38
N ALA A 35 -8.48 -26.29 4.44
CA ALA A 35 -9.26 -25.26 3.76
C ALA A 35 -8.89 -23.84 4.25
N SER A 36 -8.69 -23.68 5.57
CA SER A 36 -8.31 -22.38 6.16
C SER A 36 -6.89 -21.97 5.79
N SER A 37 -5.92 -22.89 5.84
CA SER A 37 -4.54 -22.63 5.40
C SER A 37 -4.46 -22.23 3.94
N ILE A 38 -5.17 -22.95 3.06
CA ILE A 38 -5.24 -22.63 1.63
C ILE A 38 -5.89 -21.25 1.42
N GLY A 39 -6.96 -20.94 2.17
CA GLY A 39 -7.60 -19.64 2.14
C GLY A 39 -6.62 -18.51 2.48
N ILE A 40 -5.87 -18.62 3.58
CA ILE A 40 -4.87 -17.62 3.97
C ILE A 40 -3.80 -17.45 2.90
N LEU A 41 -3.23 -18.56 2.40
CA LEU A 41 -2.22 -18.51 1.34
C LEU A 41 -2.75 -17.85 0.07
N PHE A 42 -4.00 -18.15 -0.31
CA PHE A 42 -4.66 -17.50 -1.43
C PHE A 42 -4.82 -15.99 -1.20
N GLY A 43 -5.32 -15.57 -0.03
CA GLY A 43 -5.48 -14.16 0.32
C GLY A 43 -4.15 -13.40 0.30
N LEU A 44 -3.10 -14.00 0.86
CA LEU A 44 -1.74 -13.44 0.85
C LEU A 44 -1.20 -13.34 -0.58
N GLY A 45 -1.42 -14.37 -1.41
CA GLY A 45 -1.06 -14.36 -2.83
C GLY A 45 -1.75 -13.26 -3.63
N VAL A 46 -3.07 -13.09 -3.46
CA VAL A 46 -3.84 -12.01 -4.10
C VAL A 46 -3.31 -10.65 -3.67
N PHE A 47 -3.05 -10.46 -2.37
CA PHE A 47 -2.48 -9.21 -1.86
C PHE A 47 -1.13 -8.90 -2.49
N LEU A 48 -0.22 -9.88 -2.57
CA LEU A 48 1.08 -9.72 -3.22
C LEU A 48 0.96 -9.41 -4.71
N ILE A 49 0.03 -10.05 -5.43
CA ILE A 49 -0.21 -9.76 -6.85
C ILE A 49 -0.68 -8.32 -7.02
N ILE A 50 -1.63 -7.85 -6.21
CA ILE A 50 -2.10 -6.45 -6.25
C ILE A 50 -0.94 -5.49 -5.98
N LEU A 51 -0.09 -5.79 -5.01
CA LEU A 51 1.08 -4.95 -4.68
C LEU A 51 2.09 -4.92 -5.84
N LEU A 52 2.37 -6.05 -6.48
CA LEU A 52 3.23 -6.12 -7.66
C LEU A 52 2.63 -5.37 -8.86
N LEU A 53 1.32 -5.50 -9.08
CA LEU A 53 0.62 -4.74 -10.11
C LEU A 53 0.68 -3.25 -9.84
N LEU A 54 0.49 -2.82 -8.59
CA LEU A 54 0.62 -1.43 -8.18
C LEU A 54 2.03 -0.90 -8.47
N ILE A 55 3.08 -1.63 -8.06
CA ILE A 55 4.48 -1.25 -8.32
C ILE A 55 4.76 -1.16 -9.83
N ASN A 56 4.29 -2.13 -10.62
CA ASN A 56 4.43 -2.11 -12.07
C ASN A 56 3.67 -0.94 -12.70
N LEU A 57 2.44 -0.68 -12.26
CA LEU A 57 1.63 0.43 -12.73
C LEU A 57 2.36 1.75 -12.48
N LEU A 58 2.86 1.98 -11.26
CA LEU A 58 3.67 3.17 -10.95
C LEU A 58 4.91 3.29 -11.85
N ARG A 59 5.58 2.17 -12.19
CA ARG A 59 6.75 2.19 -13.08
C ARG A 59 6.41 2.73 -14.48
N TYR A 60 5.23 2.42 -15.02
CA TYR A 60 4.82 2.86 -16.35
C TYR A 60 4.12 4.23 -16.35
N GLU A 61 3.37 4.56 -15.31
CA GLU A 61 2.60 5.80 -15.22
C GLU A 61 3.44 7.01 -14.78
N ILE A 62 4.41 6.82 -13.88
CA ILE A 62 5.26 7.92 -13.37
C ILE A 62 6.09 8.59 -14.50
N PRO A 63 6.73 7.86 -15.43
CA PRO A 63 7.44 8.47 -16.56
C PRO A 63 6.53 9.27 -17.48
N LEU A 64 5.30 8.81 -17.70
CA LEU A 64 4.31 9.49 -18.54
C LEU A 64 3.89 10.83 -17.92
N ILE A 65 3.65 10.84 -16.60
CA ILE A 65 3.40 12.08 -15.85
C ILE A 65 4.61 13.01 -15.94
N LYS A 66 5.83 12.49 -15.77
CA LYS A 66 7.07 13.30 -15.91
C LYS A 66 7.21 13.91 -17.30
N ALA A 67 6.84 13.19 -18.35
CA ALA A 67 6.87 13.69 -19.73
C ALA A 67 5.83 14.80 -19.97
N GLN A 68 4.70 14.79 -19.26
CA GLN A 68 3.64 15.78 -19.40
C GLN A 68 3.79 17.01 -18.49
N LEU A 69 4.57 16.92 -17.41
CA LEU A 69 4.90 18.06 -16.54
C LEU A 69 5.34 19.33 -17.28
N PRO A 70 6.27 19.30 -18.24
CA PRO A 70 6.69 20.53 -18.94
C PRO A 70 5.52 21.23 -19.65
N ILE A 71 4.57 20.47 -20.19
CA ILE A 71 3.37 21.00 -20.86
C ILE A 71 2.43 21.67 -19.85
N TRP A 72 2.30 21.07 -18.66
CA TRP A 72 1.49 21.64 -17.58
C TRP A 72 2.10 22.95 -17.05
N PHE A 73 3.42 23.01 -16.89
CA PHE A 73 4.12 24.25 -16.52
C PHE A 73 3.94 25.36 -17.56
N GLN A 74 4.02 25.03 -18.84
CA GLN A 74 3.83 25.99 -19.92
C GLN A 74 2.38 26.53 -19.94
N SER A 75 1.40 25.68 -19.67
CA SER A 75 -0.03 26.06 -19.56
C SER A 75 -0.30 26.93 -18.33
N LEU A 76 0.33 26.60 -17.18
CA LEU A 76 0.26 27.41 -15.97
C LEU A 76 0.91 28.78 -16.17
N GLN A 77 2.09 28.84 -16.81
CA GLN A 77 2.76 30.10 -17.10
C GLN A 77 1.93 30.99 -18.03
N THR A 78 1.28 30.43 -19.05
CA THR A 78 0.44 31.19 -19.98
C THR A 78 -0.84 31.72 -19.36
N TRP A 79 -1.44 31.00 -18.40
CA TRP A 79 -2.65 31.46 -17.70
C TRP A 79 -2.37 32.37 -16.50
N LEU A 80 -1.34 32.05 -15.71
CA LEU A 80 -1.02 32.72 -14.44
C LEU A 80 -0.01 33.86 -14.62
N GLY A 81 0.87 33.77 -15.61
CA GLY A 81 1.85 34.80 -15.96
C GLY A 81 1.24 36.20 -16.12
N PRO A 82 0.22 36.41 -16.98
CA PRO A 82 -0.37 37.74 -17.16
C PRO A 82 -1.08 38.28 -15.90
N LYS A 83 -1.65 37.39 -15.07
CA LYS A 83 -2.30 37.78 -13.80
C LYS A 83 -1.30 38.17 -12.72
N LEU A 84 -0.16 37.49 -12.62
CA LEU A 84 0.88 37.81 -11.63
C LEU A 84 1.64 39.08 -11.98
N LEU A 85 1.88 39.32 -13.28
CA LEU A 85 2.44 40.59 -13.76
C LEU A 85 1.52 41.77 -13.45
N SER A 86 0.19 41.59 -13.54
CA SER A 86 -0.77 42.63 -13.14
C SER A 86 -0.78 42.95 -11.64
N LEU A 87 -0.18 42.09 -10.81
CA LEU A 87 -0.02 42.27 -9.36
C LEU A 87 1.40 42.71 -8.97
N ASN A 88 2.26 43.06 -9.93
CA ASN A 88 3.67 43.43 -9.71
C ASN A 88 4.55 42.32 -9.09
N ILE A 89 4.14 41.05 -9.22
CA ILE A 89 4.89 39.89 -8.72
C ILE A 89 5.68 39.29 -9.89
N GLU A 90 7.00 39.51 -9.91
CA GLU A 90 7.91 38.81 -10.83
C GLU A 90 8.25 37.42 -10.26
N ILE A 91 7.79 36.38 -10.94
CA ILE A 91 8.17 34.99 -10.64
C ILE A 91 9.14 34.52 -11.72
N ASP A 92 10.30 34.03 -11.29
CA ASP A 92 11.21 33.29 -12.15
C ASP A 92 10.67 31.87 -12.38
N TRP A 93 9.88 31.74 -13.45
CA TRP A 93 9.29 30.48 -13.88
C TRP A 93 10.33 29.43 -14.26
N LEU A 94 11.54 29.84 -14.66
CA LEU A 94 12.63 28.94 -15.01
C LEU A 94 13.18 28.29 -13.74
N ALA A 95 13.53 29.09 -12.72
CA ALA A 95 14.00 28.60 -11.43
C ALA A 95 12.96 27.72 -10.72
N LEU A 96 11.67 28.08 -10.81
CA LEU A 96 10.58 27.29 -10.23
C LEU A 96 10.45 25.92 -10.91
N ARG A 97 10.52 25.88 -12.25
CA ARG A 97 10.48 24.65 -13.03
C ARG A 97 11.68 23.76 -12.69
N GLU A 98 12.87 24.32 -12.60
CA GLU A 98 14.10 23.58 -12.26
C GLU A 98 14.02 23.00 -10.85
N ALA A 99 13.63 23.80 -9.84
CA ALA A 99 13.50 23.34 -8.45
C ALA A 99 12.49 22.20 -8.31
N ILE A 100 11.34 22.29 -9.00
CA ILE A 100 10.30 21.26 -8.96
C ILE A 100 10.74 20.00 -9.72
N THR A 101 11.37 20.16 -10.88
CA THR A 101 11.89 19.03 -11.66
C THR A 101 12.98 18.29 -10.89
N GLN A 102 13.89 19.02 -10.23
CA GLN A 102 14.99 18.46 -9.46
C GLN A 102 14.48 17.72 -8.21
N LYS A 103 13.54 18.30 -7.46
CA LYS A 103 12.94 17.67 -6.28
C LYS A 103 12.10 16.44 -6.67
N LEU A 104 11.36 16.51 -7.77
CA LEU A 104 10.61 15.37 -8.27
C LEU A 104 11.53 14.26 -8.81
N THR A 105 12.65 14.61 -9.44
CA THR A 105 13.65 13.63 -9.88
C THR A 105 14.34 12.99 -8.69
N ALA A 106 14.70 13.76 -7.65
CA ALA A 106 15.31 13.22 -6.44
C ALA A 106 14.39 12.22 -5.70
N HIS A 107 13.09 12.47 -5.65
CA HIS A 107 12.15 11.61 -4.92
C HIS A 107 11.47 10.52 -5.78
N PHE A 108 11.26 10.76 -7.08
CA PHE A 108 10.51 9.87 -7.97
C PHE A 108 11.34 9.31 -9.13
N SER A 109 12.58 9.76 -9.38
CA SER A 109 13.51 9.06 -10.30
C SER A 109 14.18 7.86 -9.67
N ALA A 110 13.94 7.64 -8.38
CA ALA A 110 14.24 6.39 -7.73
C ALA A 110 13.49 5.28 -8.48
N ASN A 111 14.24 4.47 -9.23
CA ASN A 111 13.79 3.15 -9.65
C ASN A 111 13.04 2.52 -8.48
N ALA A 112 11.93 1.82 -8.71
CA ALA A 112 11.15 1.18 -7.64
C ALA A 112 12.05 0.43 -6.62
N ASN A 113 13.17 -0.12 -7.10
CA ASN A 113 14.22 -0.74 -6.30
C ASN A 113 14.87 0.17 -5.24
N GLN A 114 15.08 1.45 -5.53
CA GLN A 114 15.70 2.43 -4.63
C GLN A 114 14.71 2.98 -3.60
N ILE A 115 13.42 3.08 -3.94
CA ILE A 115 12.35 3.37 -2.97
C ILE A 115 12.19 2.19 -2.00
N LEU A 116 12.20 0.95 -2.52
CA LEU A 116 12.18 -0.26 -1.70
C LEU A 116 13.41 -0.31 -0.78
N ALA A 117 14.62 -0.09 -1.30
CA ALA A 117 15.85 -0.13 -0.51
C ALA A 117 15.85 0.91 0.63
N SER A 118 15.51 2.17 0.33
CA SER A 118 15.46 3.25 1.34
C SER A 118 14.38 3.05 2.40
N SER A 119 13.21 2.52 2.00
CA SER A 119 12.14 2.18 2.95
C SER A 119 12.55 1.02 3.85
N PHE A 120 13.19 -0.02 3.29
CA PHE A 120 13.73 -1.15 4.05
C PHE A 120 14.82 -0.70 5.03
N GLU A 121 15.76 0.14 4.61
CA GLU A 121 16.81 0.68 5.49
C GLU A 121 16.25 1.52 6.63
N THR A 122 15.25 2.37 6.35
CA THR A 122 14.59 3.19 7.38
C THR A 122 13.86 2.32 8.41
N ILE A 123 13.17 1.28 7.94
CA ILE A 123 12.48 0.31 8.81
C ILE A 123 13.50 -0.49 9.64
N LEU A 124 14.57 -0.99 9.03
CA LEU A 124 15.65 -1.73 9.70
C LEU A 124 16.42 -0.89 10.73
N ALA A 125 16.66 0.40 10.45
CA ALA A 125 17.30 1.33 11.38
C ALA A 125 16.44 1.56 12.64
N SER A 126 15.12 1.43 12.51
CA SER A 126 14.17 1.45 13.63
C SER A 126 13.95 0.06 14.24
N GLY A 127 15.01 -0.54 14.81
CA GLY A 127 14.98 -1.92 15.32
C GLY A 127 13.82 -2.27 16.27
N SER A 128 13.27 -1.30 17.01
CA SER A 128 12.08 -1.48 17.86
C SER A 128 10.76 -1.57 17.08
N SER A 129 10.64 -0.89 15.93
CA SER A 129 9.43 -0.89 15.10
C SER A 129 9.28 -2.15 14.26
N VAL A 130 10.40 -2.78 13.87
CA VAL A 130 10.40 -4.07 13.15
C VAL A 130 9.80 -5.17 14.01
N LEU A 131 10.20 -5.25 15.28
CA LEU A 131 9.69 -6.25 16.22
C LEU A 131 8.19 -6.07 16.46
N GLY A 132 7.72 -4.84 16.68
CA GLY A 132 6.29 -4.54 16.81
C GLY A 132 5.48 -4.91 15.56
N GLY A 133 6.02 -4.60 14.37
CA GLY A 133 5.40 -4.98 13.09
C GLY A 133 5.31 -6.49 12.90
N LEU A 134 6.38 -7.23 13.20
CA LEU A 134 6.38 -8.70 13.10
C LEU A 134 5.38 -9.34 14.05
N VAL A 135 5.33 -8.88 15.30
CA VAL A 135 4.35 -9.35 16.29
C VAL A 135 2.93 -9.12 15.77
N ASN A 136 2.64 -7.94 15.23
CA ASN A 136 1.33 -7.63 14.66
C ASN A 136 0.98 -8.52 13.45
N ILE A 137 1.91 -8.75 12.53
CA ILE A 137 1.68 -9.62 11.36
C ILE A 137 1.38 -11.06 11.82
N VAL A 138 2.20 -11.60 12.72
CA VAL A 138 2.01 -12.95 13.26
C VAL A 138 0.66 -13.05 13.98
N PHE A 139 0.30 -12.03 14.76
CA PHE A 139 -0.97 -11.99 15.48
C PHE A 139 -2.17 -11.95 14.52
N ILE A 140 -2.12 -11.11 13.48
CA ILE A 140 -3.17 -11.04 12.44
C ILE A 140 -3.36 -12.41 11.78
N LEU A 141 -2.26 -13.07 11.39
CA LEU A 141 -2.32 -14.38 10.74
C LEU A 141 -2.91 -15.45 11.67
N PHE A 142 -2.52 -15.44 12.95
CA PHE A 142 -3.02 -16.37 13.94
C PHE A 142 -4.53 -16.20 14.19
N VAL A 143 -4.98 -14.96 14.41
CA VAL A 143 -6.40 -14.64 14.61
C VAL A 143 -7.23 -14.98 13.38
N LEU A 144 -6.73 -14.62 12.18
CA LEU A 144 -7.36 -14.94 10.91
C LEU A 144 -7.56 -16.46 10.74
N PHE A 145 -6.52 -17.25 11.03
CA PHE A 145 -6.57 -18.70 10.94
C PHE A 145 -7.60 -19.31 11.90
N TYR A 146 -7.59 -18.85 13.15
CA TYR A 146 -8.55 -19.32 14.15
C TYR A 146 -10.00 -18.99 13.75
N LEU A 147 -10.26 -17.76 13.30
CA LEU A 147 -11.58 -17.32 12.83
C LEU A 147 -12.08 -18.13 11.63
N LEU A 148 -11.19 -18.53 10.71
CA LEU A 148 -11.56 -19.33 9.55
C LEU A 148 -11.87 -20.79 9.91
N ILE A 149 -11.17 -21.35 10.90
CA ILE A 149 -11.41 -22.72 11.39
C ILE A 149 -12.76 -22.83 12.11
N ASP A 150 -13.00 -21.98 13.11
CA ASP A 150 -14.15 -22.11 14.01
C ASP A 150 -14.85 -20.76 14.22
N TRP A 151 -15.23 -20.14 13.10
CA TRP A 151 -16.06 -18.94 13.07
C TRP A 151 -17.28 -19.05 14.00
N LYS A 152 -18.05 -20.14 13.93
CA LYS A 152 -19.30 -20.28 14.72
C LYS A 152 -19.02 -20.32 16.22
N HIS A 153 -18.02 -21.08 16.64
CA HIS A 153 -17.65 -21.21 18.05
C HIS A 153 -17.19 -19.88 18.63
N PHE A 154 -16.48 -19.06 17.84
CA PHE A 154 -16.07 -17.73 18.25
C PHE A 154 -17.26 -16.81 18.60
N PHE A 155 -18.37 -16.85 17.84
CA PHE A 155 -19.57 -16.06 18.15
C PHE A 155 -20.48 -16.69 19.20
N GLU A 156 -20.39 -17.99 19.44
CA GLU A 156 -21.14 -18.64 20.53
C GLU A 156 -20.62 -18.27 21.92
N LEU A 157 -19.38 -17.79 22.01
CA LEU A 157 -18.71 -17.41 23.25
C LEU A 157 -18.82 -15.90 23.58
N LEU A 158 -19.49 -15.11 22.74
CA LEU A 158 -19.55 -13.64 22.81
C LEU A 158 -20.99 -13.17 22.98
#